data_AF-A0A2H9LLV6-F1
#
_entry.id   AF-A0A2H9LLV6-F1
#
_cell.length_a   1.000
_cell.length_b   1.000
_cell.length_c   1.000
_cell.angle_alpha   90.00
_cell.angle_beta   90.00
_cell.angle_gamma   90.00
#
_symmetry.space_group_name_H-M   'P 1'
#
loop_
_entity.id
_entity.type
_entity.pdbx_description
1 polymer ?
#
loop_
_entity_poly.entity_id
_entity_poly.type
_entity_poly.pdbx_seq_one_letter_code
_entity_poly.pdbx_strand_id
1 'polypeptide(L)'
;MQRKTRFLVGLILVAPLFALPIIIAITVNAIWTLALFIAGFFASVYWLYHITIKNIKPKYPLVNPEGHPDIYSGRMPRPIYEDVERFPWFFKKKRKKTADNTEKVRKKH
;
A
#
# COMPACT_ATOMS: atom_id res chain seq x y z
N MET A 1 -6.71 -14.55 12.30
CA MET A 1 -5.35 -14.65 11.71
C MET A 1 -4.82 -13.26 11.37
N GLN A 2 -3.67 -12.88 11.93
CA GLN A 2 -3.01 -11.62 11.57
C GLN A 2 -2.57 -11.63 10.10
N ARG A 3 -2.51 -10.47 9.43
CA ARG A 3 -2.19 -10.40 7.98
C ARG A 3 -0.84 -11.02 7.63
N LYS A 4 0.15 -10.85 8.53
CA LYS A 4 1.46 -11.51 8.46
C LYS A 4 1.33 -13.03 8.41
N THR A 5 0.41 -13.61 9.19
CA THR A 5 0.16 -15.07 9.17
C THR A 5 -0.48 -15.53 7.87
N ARG A 6 -1.35 -14.73 7.23
CA ARG A 6 -1.92 -15.07 5.91
C ARG A 6 -0.87 -15.04 4.80
N PHE A 7 0.02 -14.03 4.82
CA PHE A 7 1.16 -13.97 3.91
C PHE A 7 2.12 -15.15 4.11
N LEU A 8 2.49 -15.45 5.37
CA LEU A 8 3.36 -16.59 5.69
C LEU A 8 2.77 -17.93 5.26
N VAL A 9 1.48 -18.16 5.51
CA VAL A 9 0.79 -19.38 5.06
C VAL A 9 0.80 -19.49 3.53
N GLY A 10 0.52 -18.38 2.83
CA GLY A 10 0.61 -18.35 1.37
C GLY A 10 2.02 -18.60 0.84
N LEU A 11 3.04 -18.02 1.46
CA LEU A 11 4.44 -18.24 1.12
C LEU A 11 4.85 -19.70 1.33
N ILE A 12 4.45 -20.31 2.45
CA ILE A 12 4.72 -21.71 2.79
C ILE A 12 4.06 -22.66 1.79
N LEU A 13 2.90 -22.30 1.22
CA LEU A 13 2.25 -23.09 0.18
C LEU A 13 2.93 -22.97 -1.19
N VAL A 14 3.40 -21.78 -1.55
CA VAL A 14 4.00 -21.50 -2.85
C VAL A 14 5.45 -21.98 -2.93
N ALA A 15 6.22 -21.87 -1.85
CA ALA A 15 7.63 -22.28 -1.81
C ALA A 15 7.89 -23.74 -2.25
N PRO A 16 7.20 -24.78 -1.74
CA PRO A 16 7.44 -26.16 -2.15
C PRO A 16 7.04 -26.41 -3.61
N LEU A 17 6.03 -25.69 -4.13
CA LEU A 17 5.58 -25.81 -5.52
C LEU A 17 6.67 -25.39 -6.51
N PHE A 18 7.46 -24.38 -6.17
CA PHE A 18 8.58 -23.92 -7.00
C PHE A 18 9.91 -24.60 -6.67
N ALA A 19 10.08 -25.16 -5.47
CA ALA A 19 11.33 -25.84 -5.08
C ALA A 19 11.63 -27.07 -5.95
N LEU A 20 10.64 -27.93 -6.18
CA LEU A 20 10.79 -29.15 -6.98
C LEU A 20 11.26 -28.89 -8.43
N PRO A 21 10.59 -28.04 -9.23
CA PRO A 21 11.02 -27.77 -10.60
C PRO A 21 12.38 -27.06 -10.68
N ILE A 22 12.74 -26.24 -9.68
CA ILE A 22 14.06 -25.61 -9.62
C ILE A 22 15.16 -26.65 -9.42
N ILE A 23 14.97 -27.61 -8.51
CA ILE A 23 15.93 -28.70 -8.27
C ILE A 23 16.14 -29.51 -9.56
N ILE A 24 15.05 -29.85 -10.26
CA ILE A 24 15.13 -30.59 -11.53
C ILE A 24 15.81 -29.76 -12.63
N ALA A 25 15.54 -28.45 -12.71
CA ALA A 25 16.19 -27.59 -13.71
C ALA A 25 17.71 -27.48 -13.49
N ILE A 26 18.16 -27.51 -12.23
CA ILE A 26 19.58 -27.52 -11.87
C ILE A 26 20.23 -28.85 -12.29
N THR A 27 19.60 -29.99 -12.01
CA THR A 27 20.19 -31.31 -12.34
C THR A 27 20.35 -31.51 -13.84
N VAL A 28 19.46 -30.94 -14.65
CA VAL A 28 19.49 -31.04 -16.12
C VAL A 28 20.31 -29.89 -16.76
N ASN A 29 20.92 -29.01 -15.96
CA ASN A 29 21.68 -27.83 -16.45
C ASN A 29 20.87 -26.93 -17.40
N ALA A 30 19.55 -26.85 -17.20
CA ALA A 30 18.65 -26.12 -18.07
C ALA A 30 18.53 -24.65 -17.61
N ILE A 31 19.58 -23.86 -17.88
CA ILE A 31 19.75 -22.46 -17.42
C ILE A 31 18.55 -21.58 -17.77
N TRP A 32 18.00 -21.73 -18.97
CA TRP A 32 16.82 -20.97 -19.42
C TRP A 32 15.57 -21.28 -18.60
N THR A 33 15.32 -22.56 -18.35
CA THR A 33 14.16 -22.97 -17.52
C THR A 33 14.33 -22.53 -16.08
N LEU A 34 15.56 -22.59 -15.55
CA LEU A 34 15.88 -22.11 -14.22
C LEU A 34 15.52 -20.63 -14.07
N ALA A 35 15.97 -19.79 -15.01
CA ALA A 35 15.68 -18.36 -15.02
C ALA A 35 14.16 -18.09 -15.04
N LEU A 36 13.41 -18.88 -15.83
CA LEU A 36 11.96 -18.76 -15.95
C LEU A 36 11.23 -19.14 -14.65
N PHE A 37 11.64 -20.23 -13.99
CA PHE A 37 11.09 -20.63 -12.69
C PHE A 37 11.41 -19.63 -11.58
N ILE A 38 12.62 -19.08 -11.56
CA ILE A 38 13.02 -18.04 -10.60
C ILE A 38 12.18 -16.78 -10.81
N ALA A 39 12.04 -16.31 -12.06
CA ALA A 39 11.21 -15.15 -12.37
C ALA A 39 9.74 -15.38 -12.00
N GLY A 40 9.20 -16.56 -12.29
CA GLY A 40 7.85 -16.97 -11.91
C GLY A 40 7.65 -16.99 -10.39
N PHE A 41 8.64 -17.48 -9.64
CA PHE A 41 8.61 -17.45 -8.18
C PHE A 41 8.53 -16.02 -7.65
N PHE A 42 9.39 -15.11 -8.10
CA PHE A 42 9.34 -13.71 -7.68
C PHE A 42 8.02 -13.03 -8.05
N ALA A 43 7.49 -13.29 -9.25
CA ALA A 43 6.20 -12.79 -9.67
C ALA A 43 5.06 -13.30 -8.76
N SER A 44 5.09 -14.57 -8.39
CA SER A 44 4.11 -15.17 -7.49
C SER A 44 4.16 -14.56 -6.09
N VAL A 45 5.36 -14.35 -5.54
CA VAL A 45 5.56 -13.69 -4.24
C VAL A 45 5.09 -12.24 -4.30
N TYR A 46 5.40 -11.51 -5.37
CA TYR A 46 4.93 -10.15 -5.59
C TYR A 46 3.40 -10.07 -5.64
N TRP A 47 2.76 -11.00 -6.36
CA TRP A 47 1.30 -11.07 -6.44
C TRP A 47 0.68 -11.37 -5.07
N LEU A 48 1.26 -12.32 -4.33
CA LEU A 48 0.83 -12.67 -2.99
C LEU A 48 0.99 -11.49 -2.01
N TYR A 49 2.09 -10.76 -2.11
CA TYR A 49 2.31 -9.48 -1.41
C TYR A 49 1.26 -8.43 -1.80
N HIS A 50 0.92 -8.32 -3.09
CA HIS A 50 -0.06 -7.36 -3.58
C HIS A 50 -1.44 -7.61 -2.97
N ILE A 51 -1.88 -8.86 -2.97
CA ILE A 51 -3.20 -9.26 -2.44
C ILE A 51 -3.24 -9.09 -0.92
N THR A 52 -2.18 -9.49 -0.22
CA THR A 52 -2.20 -9.57 1.25
C THR A 52 -1.80 -8.27 1.94
N ILE A 53 -0.88 -7.49 1.36
CA ILE A 53 -0.24 -6.32 1.98
C ILE A 53 -0.51 -5.02 1.21
N LYS A 54 -0.41 -4.98 -0.13
CA LYS A 54 -0.44 -3.71 -0.88
C LYS A 54 -1.79 -2.98 -0.87
N ASN A 55 -2.90 -3.65 -0.55
CA ASN A 55 -4.20 -3.00 -0.29
C ASN A 55 -4.22 -2.18 1.04
N ILE A 56 -3.09 -2.06 1.72
CA ILE A 56 -2.92 -1.13 2.83
C ILE A 56 -2.76 0.27 2.23
N LYS A 57 -3.78 1.11 2.42
CA LYS A 57 -3.65 2.55 2.22
C LYS A 57 -2.43 3.00 3.04
N PRO A 58 -1.41 3.62 2.42
CA PRO A 58 -0.27 4.13 3.18
C PRO A 58 -0.81 5.05 4.27
N LYS A 59 -0.39 4.80 5.51
CA LYS A 59 -0.75 5.64 6.66
C LYS A 59 0.05 6.95 6.52
N TYR A 60 -0.43 7.82 5.62
CA TYR A 60 0.08 9.13 5.23
C TYR A 60 1.51 9.19 4.64
N PRO A 61 1.75 10.00 3.61
CA PRO A 61 3.12 10.43 3.29
C PRO A 61 3.64 11.29 4.44
N LEU A 62 4.86 10.97 4.90
CA LEU A 62 5.53 11.66 6.02
C LEU A 62 6.02 13.07 5.67
N VAL A 63 5.86 13.52 4.42
CA VAL A 63 6.37 14.81 3.96
C VAL A 63 5.34 15.46 3.05
N ASN A 64 5.03 16.73 3.35
CA ASN A 64 4.15 17.57 2.57
C ASN A 64 4.87 17.97 1.26
N PRO A 65 4.26 17.80 0.07
CA PRO A 65 4.93 18.11 -1.20
C PRO A 65 5.32 19.59 -1.37
N GLU A 66 4.76 20.48 -0.54
CA GLU A 66 4.97 21.93 -0.60
C GLU A 66 6.11 22.43 0.32
N GLY A 67 6.82 21.54 1.02
CA GLY A 67 7.99 21.91 1.86
C GLY A 67 7.68 22.74 3.11
N HIS A 68 6.41 23.07 3.36
CA HIS A 68 5.98 23.76 4.57
C HIS A 68 5.90 22.79 5.76
N PRO A 69 6.46 23.14 6.93
CA PRO A 69 6.25 22.37 8.14
C PRO A 69 4.76 22.43 8.50
N ASP A 70 4.08 21.29 8.36
CA ASP A 70 2.72 21.12 8.85
C ASP A 70 2.72 21.34 10.38
N ILE A 71 1.61 21.77 10.95
CA ILE A 71 1.44 22.02 12.39
C ILE A 71 1.77 20.77 13.23
N TYR A 72 1.82 19.60 12.59
CA TYR A 72 2.22 18.30 13.13
C TYR A 72 3.72 17.95 12.98
N SER A 73 4.56 18.83 12.43
CA SER A 73 5.96 18.53 12.07
C SER A 73 6.93 18.33 13.25
N GLY A 74 6.45 18.40 14.50
CA GLY A 74 7.25 18.14 15.70
C GLY A 74 6.64 17.15 16.70
N ARG A 75 5.41 16.69 16.49
CA ARG A 75 4.72 15.71 17.34
C ARG A 75 3.97 14.77 16.40
N MET A 76 4.35 13.48 16.41
CA MET A 76 3.79 12.39 15.59
C MET A 76 2.43 12.72 14.97
N PRO A 77 2.28 12.71 13.63
CA PRO A 77 1.02 13.10 12.99
C PRO A 77 -0.11 12.20 13.49
N ARG A 78 -1.13 12.83 14.07
CA ARG A 78 -2.33 12.14 14.52
C ARG A 78 -3.11 11.68 13.27
N PRO A 79 -3.67 10.45 13.24
CA PRO A 79 -4.34 9.99 12.05
C PRO A 79 -5.59 10.82 11.78
N ILE A 80 -5.62 11.52 10.64
CA ILE A 80 -6.72 12.45 10.31
C ILE A 80 -8.08 11.73 10.25
N TYR A 81 -8.12 10.43 9.93
CA TYR A 81 -9.38 9.68 9.99
C TYR A 81 -9.94 9.60 11.41
N GLU A 82 -9.09 9.44 12.42
CA GLU A 82 -9.52 9.43 13.83
C GLU A 82 -10.06 10.79 14.23
N ASP A 83 -9.43 11.87 13.78
CA ASP A 83 -9.91 13.22 14.06
C ASP A 83 -11.19 13.56 13.27
N VAL A 84 -11.38 13.01 12.07
CA VAL A 84 -12.62 13.17 11.28
C VAL A 84 -13.77 12.37 11.89
N GLU A 85 -13.51 11.15 12.37
CA GLU A 85 -14.48 10.33 13.11
C GLU A 85 -14.83 10.97 14.45
N ARG A 86 -13.84 11.51 15.16
CA ARG A 86 -14.02 12.09 16.50
C ARG A 86 -14.60 13.51 16.47
N PHE A 87 -14.30 14.30 15.43
CA PHE A 87 -14.75 15.69 15.29
C PHE A 87 -15.34 15.98 13.90
N PRO A 88 -16.43 15.31 13.50
CA PRO A 88 -17.01 15.45 12.16
C PRO A 88 -17.50 16.88 11.88
N TRP A 89 -17.88 17.62 12.92
CA TRP A 89 -18.37 19.00 12.82
C TRP A 89 -17.30 19.98 12.32
N PHE A 90 -16.03 19.79 12.70
CA PHE A 90 -14.92 20.67 12.32
C PHE A 90 -14.60 20.55 10.82
N PHE A 91 -14.57 19.33 10.31
CA PHE A 91 -14.25 19.05 8.90
C PHE A 91 -15.41 19.35 7.95
N LYS A 92 -16.67 19.14 8.38
CA LYS A 92 -17.86 19.54 7.59
C LYS A 92 -17.91 21.06 7.36
N LYS A 93 -17.55 21.85 8.38
CA LYS A 93 -17.54 23.33 8.29
C LYS A 93 -16.52 23.83 7.28
N LYS A 94 -15.31 23.26 7.26
CA LYS A 94 -14.27 23.60 6.26
C LYS A 94 -14.73 23.26 4.84
N ARG A 95 -15.25 22.05 4.60
CA ARG A 95 -15.72 21.63 3.26
C ARG A 95 -16.83 22.53 2.71
N LYS A 96 -17.81 22.89 3.54
CA LYS A 96 -18.90 23.78 3.14
C LYS A 96 -18.39 25.19 2.76
N LYS A 97 -17.46 25.74 3.54
CA LYS A 97 -16.85 27.05 3.26
C LYS A 97 -16.08 27.07 1.94
N THR A 98 -15.36 25.99 1.62
CA THR A 98 -14.64 25.88 0.35
C THR A 98 -15.61 25.83 -0.83
N ALA A 99 -16.68 25.03 -0.74
CA ALA A 99 -17.70 24.93 -1.79
C ALA A 99 -18.38 26.28 -2.07
N ASP A 100 -18.79 27.00 -1.02
CA ASP A 100 -19.40 28.33 -1.15
C ASP A 100 -18.46 29.33 -1.82
N ASN A 101 -17.16 29.28 -1.51
CA ASN A 101 -16.17 30.15 -2.12
C ASN A 101 -15.96 29.83 -3.60
N THR A 102 -15.88 28.55 -3.97
CA THR A 102 -15.76 28.14 -5.38
C THR A 102 -16.99 28.54 -6.19
N GLU A 103 -18.19 28.43 -5.61
CA GLU A 103 -19.43 28.85 -6.27
C GLU A 103 -19.48 30.38 -6.48
N LYS A 104 -19.03 31.16 -5.49
CA LYS A 104 -18.92 32.62 -5.61
C LYS A 104 -17.91 33.07 -6.66
N VAL A 105 -16.80 32.36 -6.80
CA VAL A 105 -15.81 32.62 -7.86
C VAL A 105 -16.40 32.29 -9.23
N ARG A 106 -17.12 31.17 -9.35
CA ARG A 106 -17.78 30.77 -10.61
C ARG A 106 -18.89 31.72 -11.05
N LYS A 107 -19.63 32.34 -10.11
CA LYS A 107 -20.66 33.35 -10.43
C LYS A 107 -20.10 34.73 -10.79
N LYS A 108 -18.81 34.98 -10.52
CA LYS A 108 -18.12 36.23 -10.84
C LYS A 108 -17.43 36.22 -12.21
N HIS A 109 -17.38 35.08 -12.87
CA HIS A 109 -16.76 34.85 -14.17
C HIS A 109 -17.83 34.54 -15.21
#